data_AF-A0A1Y4G5C4-F1
#
_entry.id   AF-A0A1Y4G5C4-F1
#
_cell.length_a   1.000
_cell.length_b   1.000
_cell.length_c   1.000
_cell.angle_alpha   90.00
_cell.angle_beta   90.00
_cell.angle_gamma   90.00
#
_symmetry.space_group_name_H-M   'P 1'
#
loop_
_entity.id
_entity.type
_entity.pdbx_description
1 polymer ?
#
loop_
_entity_poly.entity_id
_entity_poly.type
_entity_poly.pdbx_seq_one_letter_code
_entity_poly.pdbx_strand_id
1 'polypeptide(L)'
;MVRDFSNPKKLGFMRFLQAVFFLNILLTLVLSAFLIKEQYALDFADVLDYLNLIFEAMSFWLIWQRKAAARLLIMAFALFNIVIGTGYNLGQGDFNLLDQLLSSLFDVVLFLYFLTSRRVKAVLIEPFTAEVKREELAREISYFKPRTWAFWRNLIMYFCVFSVVGHWMEAAYCTLIRFGILPGIYDPNSQIWSDWFYPFPVYGVGAVACVLLFYPIKNSLERRIGSRVVPLLISFVINAFVCTLIELAMGLALNMDYALWDYRDMFCNFMGQVCLQNAVAFGIVATLMTWVVYPALEAGLRKLPKDGVNTAFVGVCVGFAILVFLYYVNVVLPGVSITSNEAGSVVEIDFGKEGKVQ
;
A
#
# COMPACT_ATOMS: atom_id res chain seq x y z
N MET A 1 38.84 12.54 -4.37
CA MET A 1 37.47 12.53 -3.80
C MET A 1 37.22 11.17 -3.17
N VAL A 2 37.47 11.02 -1.87
CA VAL A 2 37.27 9.74 -1.17
C VAL A 2 35.77 9.46 -1.15
N ARG A 3 35.31 8.43 -1.87
CA ARG A 3 33.91 7.98 -1.81
C ARG A 3 33.64 7.56 -0.37
N ASP A 4 32.80 8.31 0.33
CA ASP A 4 32.37 8.01 1.70
C ASP A 4 31.47 6.75 1.69
N PHE A 5 32.12 5.58 1.72
CA PHE A 5 31.46 4.29 1.84
C PHE A 5 30.91 4.05 3.25
N SER A 6 31.38 4.83 4.23
CA SER A 6 31.03 4.80 5.64
C SER A 6 29.75 5.56 5.98
N ASN A 7 29.20 6.38 5.08
CA ASN A 7 27.99 7.13 5.37
C ASN A 7 26.80 6.19 5.64
N PRO A 8 26.33 6.06 6.90
CA PRO A 8 25.27 5.13 7.22
C PRO A 8 23.96 5.52 6.53
N LYS A 9 23.78 6.78 6.12
CA LYS A 9 22.55 7.25 5.46
C LYS A 9 22.44 6.77 4.00
N LYS A 10 23.51 6.28 3.37
CA LYS A 10 23.52 5.86 1.95
C LYS A 10 23.53 4.33 1.80
N LEU A 11 22.42 3.79 1.30
CA LEU A 11 22.24 2.35 1.01
C LEU A 11 23.09 1.87 -0.20
N GLY A 12 23.34 2.73 -1.19
CA GLY A 12 24.15 2.36 -2.37
C GLY A 12 23.52 1.22 -3.19
N PHE A 13 24.31 0.19 -3.53
CA PHE A 13 23.83 -0.99 -4.28
C PHE A 13 22.66 -1.71 -3.60
N MET A 14 22.53 -1.64 -2.26
CA MET A 14 21.35 -2.17 -1.57
C MET A 14 20.04 -1.49 -2.01
N ARG A 15 20.06 -0.23 -2.48
CA ARG A 15 18.85 0.39 -3.07
C ARG A 15 18.46 -0.25 -4.40
N PHE A 16 19.46 -0.58 -5.22
CA PHE A 16 19.22 -1.29 -6.46
C PHE A 16 18.61 -2.66 -6.18
N LEU A 17 19.16 -3.40 -5.21
CA LEU A 17 18.59 -4.68 -4.77
C LEU A 17 17.17 -4.54 -4.25
N GLN A 18 16.85 -3.49 -3.48
CA GLN A 18 15.48 -3.22 -3.04
C GLN A 18 14.52 -3.00 -4.21
N ALA A 19 14.95 -2.27 -5.25
CA ALA A 19 14.12 -2.06 -6.44
C ALA A 19 13.91 -3.36 -7.22
N VAL A 20 14.96 -4.18 -7.37
CA VAL A 20 14.88 -5.49 -8.03
C VAL A 20 13.93 -6.42 -7.28
N PHE A 21 14.11 -6.60 -5.97
CA PHE A 21 13.21 -7.43 -5.15
C PHE A 21 11.76 -6.92 -5.23
N PHE A 22 11.55 -5.61 -5.09
CA PHE A 22 10.20 -5.04 -5.17
C PHE A 22 9.53 -5.31 -6.52
N LEU A 23 10.26 -5.12 -7.63
CA LEU A 23 9.74 -5.37 -8.97
C LEU A 23 9.42 -6.85 -9.19
N ASN A 24 10.33 -7.75 -8.78
CA ASN A 24 10.13 -9.18 -8.94
C ASN A 24 8.94 -9.68 -8.11
N ILE A 25 8.80 -9.18 -6.87
CA ILE A 25 7.67 -9.49 -6.00
C ILE A 25 6.35 -9.09 -6.68
N LEU A 26 6.28 -7.87 -7.19
CA LEU A 26 5.08 -7.36 -7.82
C LEU A 26 4.73 -8.13 -9.10
N LEU A 27 5.71 -8.39 -9.96
CA LEU A 27 5.52 -9.12 -11.20
C LEU A 27 5.03 -10.55 -10.94
N THR A 28 5.68 -11.27 -10.01
CA THR A 28 5.33 -12.65 -9.68
C THR A 28 3.93 -12.76 -9.09
N LEU A 29 3.52 -11.83 -8.22
CA LEU A 29 2.17 -11.78 -7.67
C LEU A 29 1.11 -11.49 -8.75
N VAL A 30 1.39 -10.56 -9.68
CA VAL A 30 0.48 -10.27 -10.79
C VAL A 30 0.35 -11.47 -11.72
N LEU A 31 1.46 -12.10 -12.10
CA LEU A 31 1.44 -13.29 -12.97
C LEU A 31 0.71 -14.46 -12.32
N SER A 32 0.90 -14.67 -11.01
CA SER A 32 0.22 -15.73 -10.25
C SER A 32 -1.30 -15.57 -10.24
N ALA A 33 -1.81 -14.34 -10.38
CA ALA A 33 -3.24 -14.09 -10.46
C ALA A 33 -3.89 -14.60 -11.76
N PHE A 34 -3.09 -14.94 -12.79
CA PHE A 34 -3.57 -15.53 -14.03
C PHE A 34 -3.52 -17.07 -14.04
N LEU A 35 -3.07 -17.71 -12.97
CA LEU A 35 -3.05 -19.17 -12.85
C LEU A 35 -4.45 -19.70 -12.48
N ILE A 36 -5.12 -20.34 -13.44
CA ILE A 36 -6.46 -20.91 -13.26
C ILE A 36 -6.34 -22.26 -12.54
N LYS A 37 -6.96 -22.37 -11.35
CA LYS A 37 -6.87 -23.51 -10.42
C LYS A 37 -7.26 -24.87 -11.01
N GLU A 38 -8.05 -24.91 -12.09
CA GLU A 38 -8.50 -26.15 -12.74
C GLU A 38 -7.56 -26.65 -13.84
N GLN A 39 -6.56 -25.86 -14.26
CA GLN A 39 -5.66 -26.19 -15.37
C GLN A 39 -4.17 -26.22 -15.00
N TYR A 40 -3.84 -25.96 -13.73
CA TYR A 40 -2.46 -25.81 -13.29
C TYR A 40 -2.15 -26.67 -12.07
N ALA A 41 -1.10 -27.49 -12.17
CA ALA A 41 -0.56 -28.29 -11.09
C ALA A 41 0.82 -27.74 -10.71
N LEU A 42 1.00 -27.40 -9.44
CA LEU A 42 2.28 -26.91 -8.91
C LEU A 42 3.36 -27.98 -9.04
N ASP A 43 4.39 -27.69 -9.82
CA ASP A 43 5.57 -28.51 -9.89
C ASP A 43 6.63 -28.07 -8.85
N PHE A 44 7.77 -28.75 -8.82
CA PHE A 44 8.84 -28.45 -7.88
C PHE A 44 9.51 -27.09 -8.13
N ALA A 45 9.60 -26.66 -9.39
CA ALA A 45 10.17 -25.36 -9.75
C ALA A 45 9.24 -24.22 -9.30
N ASP A 46 7.93 -24.38 -9.47
CA ASP A 46 6.93 -23.42 -9.01
C ASP A 46 7.02 -23.22 -7.48
N VAL A 47 7.13 -24.32 -6.73
CA VAL A 47 7.29 -24.27 -5.27
C VAL A 47 8.58 -23.54 -4.88
N LEU A 48 9.69 -23.78 -5.60
CA LEU A 48 10.94 -23.06 -5.38
C LEU A 48 10.83 -21.56 -5.67
N ASP A 49 10.11 -21.17 -6.72
CA ASP A 49 9.88 -19.78 -7.08
C ASP A 49 9.03 -19.05 -6.04
N TYR A 50 8.00 -19.69 -5.49
CA TYR A 50 7.24 -19.12 -4.38
C TYR A 50 8.04 -19.03 -3.09
N LEU A 51 8.92 -19.99 -2.82
CA LEU A 51 9.87 -19.87 -1.71
C LEU A 51 10.81 -18.67 -1.93
N ASN A 52 11.42 -18.56 -3.12
CA ASN A 52 12.26 -17.42 -3.52
C ASN A 52 11.54 -16.08 -3.28
N LEU A 53 10.28 -15.98 -3.69
CA LEU A 53 9.43 -14.79 -3.50
C LEU A 53 9.32 -14.39 -2.02
N ILE A 54 9.10 -15.36 -1.13
CA ILE A 54 9.04 -15.12 0.32
C ILE A 54 10.38 -14.59 0.83
N PHE A 55 11.49 -15.21 0.42
CA PHE A 55 12.83 -14.79 0.85
C PHE A 55 13.22 -13.42 0.29
N GLU A 56 12.82 -13.07 -0.93
CA GLU A 56 12.99 -11.72 -1.49
C GLU A 56 12.19 -10.68 -0.70
N ALA A 57 10.94 -10.99 -0.34
CA ALA A 57 10.12 -10.11 0.49
C ALA A 57 10.73 -9.89 1.88
N MET A 58 11.23 -10.95 2.51
CA MET A 58 11.96 -10.87 3.78
C MET A 58 13.25 -10.04 3.64
N SER A 59 14.02 -10.27 2.57
CA SER A 59 15.28 -9.58 2.29
C SER A 59 15.05 -8.08 2.04
N PHE A 60 14.06 -7.74 1.22
CA PHE A 60 13.61 -6.37 0.99
C PHE A 60 13.29 -5.67 2.31
N TRP A 61 12.48 -6.31 3.15
CA TRP A 61 12.06 -5.77 4.44
C TRP A 61 13.23 -5.57 5.41
N LEU A 62 14.11 -6.57 5.54
CA LEU A 62 15.25 -6.49 6.46
C LEU A 62 16.29 -5.46 6.02
N ILE A 63 16.51 -5.28 4.71
CA ILE A 63 17.35 -4.18 4.18
C ILE A 63 16.69 -2.83 4.44
N TRP A 64 15.37 -2.72 4.25
CA TRP A 64 14.60 -1.51 4.50
C TRP A 64 14.73 -1.05 5.95
N GLN A 65 14.60 -2.01 6.86
CA GLN A 65 14.72 -1.82 8.32
C GLN A 65 16.17 -1.87 8.82
N ARG A 66 17.16 -1.99 7.94
CA ARG A 66 18.59 -1.99 8.28
C ARG A 66 18.99 -3.03 9.34
N LYS A 67 18.28 -4.16 9.38
CA LYS A 67 18.48 -5.20 10.39
C LYS A 67 19.74 -6.02 10.10
N ALA A 68 20.51 -6.32 11.14
CA ALA A 68 21.74 -7.11 11.02
C ALA A 68 21.48 -8.53 10.48
N ALA A 69 20.29 -9.10 10.76
CA ALA A 69 19.90 -10.42 10.28
C ALA A 69 19.80 -10.52 8.75
N ALA A 70 19.56 -9.41 8.03
CA ALA A 70 19.47 -9.45 6.56
C ALA A 70 20.74 -10.04 5.93
N ARG A 71 21.91 -9.76 6.53
CA ARG A 71 23.18 -10.27 6.02
C ARG A 71 23.23 -11.80 6.06
N LEU A 72 22.87 -12.39 7.21
CA LEU A 72 22.87 -13.85 7.37
C LEU A 72 21.82 -14.50 6.46
N LEU A 73 20.61 -13.94 6.44
CA LEU A 73 19.49 -14.49 5.68
C LEU A 73 19.77 -14.49 4.17
N ILE A 74 20.23 -13.36 3.61
CA ILE A 74 20.52 -13.25 2.18
C ILE A 74 21.67 -14.17 1.78
N MET A 75 22.72 -14.27 2.59
CA MET A 75 23.83 -15.19 2.32
C MET A 75 23.38 -16.66 2.40
N ALA A 76 22.62 -17.02 3.43
CA ALA A 76 22.13 -18.39 3.59
C ALA A 76 21.22 -18.78 2.42
N PHE A 77 20.36 -17.87 1.99
CA PHE A 77 19.41 -18.14 0.93
C PHE A 77 20.06 -18.20 -0.46
N ALA A 78 20.96 -17.27 -0.77
CA ALA A 78 21.75 -17.34 -1.99
C ALA A 78 22.54 -18.67 -2.08
N LEU A 79 23.12 -19.12 -0.96
CA LEU A 79 23.80 -20.41 -0.91
C LEU A 79 22.83 -21.58 -1.10
N PHE A 80 21.66 -21.52 -0.48
CA PHE A 80 20.60 -22.53 -0.67
C PHE A 80 20.20 -22.65 -2.13
N ASN A 81 19.96 -21.54 -2.84
CA ASN A 81 19.60 -21.54 -4.26
C ASN A 81 20.70 -22.13 -5.15
N ILE A 82 21.96 -21.78 -4.88
CA ILE A 82 23.10 -22.36 -5.59
C ILE A 82 23.13 -23.89 -5.40
N VAL A 83 23.00 -24.36 -4.16
CA VAL A 83 23.08 -25.80 -3.84
C VAL A 83 21.90 -26.57 -4.40
N ILE A 84 20.67 -26.09 -4.20
CA ILE A 84 19.46 -26.77 -4.65
C ILE A 84 19.36 -26.73 -6.18
N GLY A 85 19.63 -25.60 -6.81
CA GLY A 85 19.64 -25.48 -8.27
C GLY A 85 20.68 -26.41 -8.90
N THR A 86 21.89 -26.48 -8.33
CA THR A 86 22.94 -27.41 -8.77
C THR A 86 22.51 -28.87 -8.60
N GLY A 87 21.93 -29.22 -7.44
CA GLY A 87 21.47 -30.58 -7.16
C GLY A 87 20.32 -31.02 -8.09
N TYR A 88 19.41 -30.10 -8.40
CA TYR A 88 18.31 -30.35 -9.33
C TYR A 88 18.82 -30.61 -10.75
N ASN A 89 19.71 -29.75 -11.27
CA ASN A 89 20.29 -29.90 -12.60
C ASN A 89 21.15 -31.18 -12.73
N LEU A 90 21.90 -31.54 -11.69
CA LEU A 90 22.62 -32.82 -11.62
C LEU A 90 21.66 -34.02 -11.62
N GLY A 91 20.55 -33.93 -10.89
CA GLY A 91 19.55 -35.00 -10.80
C GLY A 91 18.82 -35.28 -12.11
N GLN A 92 18.65 -34.26 -12.96
CA GLN A 92 18.03 -34.40 -14.29
C GLN A 92 19.01 -34.86 -15.38
N GLY A 93 20.32 -34.91 -15.09
CA GLY A 93 21.35 -35.34 -16.04
C GLY A 93 21.83 -34.25 -17.01
N ASP A 94 21.30 -33.03 -16.91
CA ASP A 94 21.57 -31.90 -17.81
C ASP A 94 22.64 -30.93 -17.27
N PHE A 95 23.61 -31.43 -16.49
CA PHE A 95 24.57 -30.55 -15.82
C PHE A 95 25.63 -29.97 -16.77
N ASN A 96 25.56 -28.66 -16.99
CA ASN A 96 26.60 -27.87 -17.64
C ASN A 96 27.09 -26.77 -16.68
N LEU A 97 28.42 -26.66 -16.53
CA LEU A 97 29.05 -25.69 -15.63
C LEU A 97 28.72 -24.23 -16.01
N LEU A 98 28.69 -23.91 -17.31
CA LEU A 98 28.41 -22.55 -17.77
C LEU A 98 26.95 -22.19 -17.51
N ASP A 99 26.03 -23.09 -17.81
CA ASP A 99 24.59 -22.87 -17.59
C ASP A 99 24.30 -22.74 -16.09
N GLN A 100 24.95 -23.54 -15.25
CA GLN A 100 24.85 -23.43 -13.79
C GLN A 100 25.40 -22.10 -13.27
N LEU A 101 26.54 -21.64 -13.80
CA LEU A 101 27.13 -20.36 -13.40
C LEU A 101 26.23 -19.19 -13.80
N LEU A 102 25.60 -19.26 -14.96
CA LEU A 102 24.67 -18.24 -15.43
C LEU A 102 23.38 -18.25 -14.62
N SER A 103 22.80 -19.43 -14.35
CA SER A 103 21.58 -19.55 -13.55
C SER A 103 21.78 -19.08 -12.10
N SER A 104 22.97 -19.29 -11.54
CA SER A 104 23.31 -18.89 -10.17
C SER A 104 24.00 -17.53 -10.08
N LEU A 105 24.18 -16.80 -11.19
CA LEU A 105 24.98 -15.57 -11.22
C LEU A 105 24.47 -14.53 -10.22
N PHE A 106 23.15 -14.35 -10.14
CA PHE A 106 22.55 -13.38 -9.24
C PHE A 106 22.78 -13.76 -7.77
N ASP A 107 22.60 -15.03 -7.41
CA ASP A 107 22.86 -15.54 -6.06
C ASP A 107 24.33 -15.42 -5.68
N VAL A 108 25.25 -15.72 -6.61
CA VAL A 108 26.70 -15.56 -6.40
C VAL A 108 27.05 -14.09 -6.13
N VAL A 109 26.48 -13.16 -6.90
CA VAL A 109 26.66 -11.71 -6.69
C VAL A 109 26.11 -11.28 -5.34
N LEU A 110 24.92 -11.73 -4.96
CA LEU A 110 24.33 -11.46 -3.65
C LEU A 110 25.22 -11.99 -2.52
N PHE A 111 25.61 -13.26 -2.58
CA PHE A 111 26.43 -13.89 -1.57
C PHE A 111 27.76 -13.14 -1.37
N LEU A 112 28.51 -12.90 -2.45
CA LEU A 112 29.79 -12.20 -2.40
C LEU A 112 29.65 -10.77 -1.91
N TYR A 113 28.60 -10.06 -2.34
CA TYR A 113 28.34 -8.69 -1.92
C TYR A 113 28.06 -8.61 -0.42
N PHE A 114 27.16 -9.44 0.11
CA PHE A 114 26.80 -9.42 1.53
C PHE A 114 27.90 -9.98 2.45
N LEU A 115 28.76 -10.86 1.93
CA LEU A 115 29.93 -11.38 2.65
C LEU A 115 31.03 -10.33 2.81
N THR A 116 31.36 -9.60 1.73
CA THR A 116 32.58 -8.79 1.65
C THR A 116 32.35 -7.29 1.83
N SER A 117 31.15 -6.78 1.53
CA SER A 117 30.87 -5.35 1.51
C SER A 117 30.99 -4.70 2.89
N ARG A 118 31.95 -3.78 3.02
CA ARG A 118 32.10 -2.93 4.22
C ARG A 118 30.85 -2.09 4.48
N ARG A 119 30.15 -1.66 3.42
CA ARG A 119 28.92 -0.87 3.54
C ARG A 119 27.76 -1.69 4.10
N VAL A 120 27.59 -2.94 3.67
CA VAL A 120 26.58 -3.84 4.24
C VAL A 120 26.83 -3.99 5.75
N LYS A 121 28.09 -4.22 6.15
CA LYS A 121 28.50 -4.35 7.55
C LYS A 121 28.27 -3.06 8.37
N ALA A 122 28.40 -1.88 7.75
CA ALA A 122 28.21 -0.59 8.41
C ALA A 122 26.76 -0.10 8.46
N VAL A 123 25.90 -0.53 7.54
CA VAL A 123 24.51 -0.07 7.42
C VAL A 123 23.54 -1.03 8.09
N LEU A 124 23.76 -2.35 7.97
CA LEU A 124 22.88 -3.38 8.55
C LEU A 124 23.33 -3.73 9.97
N ILE A 125 23.11 -2.80 10.89
CA ILE A 125 23.61 -2.90 12.27
C ILE A 125 22.50 -3.07 13.29
N GLU A 126 21.23 -2.82 12.94
CA GLU A 126 20.15 -2.84 13.92
C GLU A 126 19.88 -4.28 14.40
N PRO A 127 20.10 -4.58 15.70
CA PRO A 127 19.84 -5.90 16.23
C PRO A 127 18.35 -6.08 16.54
N PHE A 128 17.89 -7.34 16.60
CA PHE A 128 16.56 -7.69 17.12
C PHE A 128 16.57 -7.72 18.67
N THR A 129 16.98 -6.63 19.32
CA THR A 129 16.94 -6.53 20.79
C THR A 129 15.63 -5.94 21.29
N ALA A 130 15.24 -6.35 22.50
CA ALA A 130 14.06 -5.80 23.18
C ALA A 130 14.17 -4.28 23.40
N GLU A 131 15.39 -3.75 23.55
CA GLU A 131 15.66 -2.32 23.71
C GLU A 131 15.36 -1.52 22.43
N VAL A 132 15.87 -1.97 21.28
CA VAL A 132 15.56 -1.34 19.97
C VAL A 132 14.07 -1.38 19.70
N LYS A 133 13.39 -2.48 20.06
CA LYS A 133 11.92 -2.59 19.97
C LYS A 133 11.22 -1.56 20.87
N ARG A 134 11.70 -1.34 22.10
CA ARG A 134 11.15 -0.32 23.01
C ARG A 134 11.38 1.09 22.49
N GLU A 135 12.52 1.38 21.87
CA GLU A 135 12.81 2.67 21.25
C GLU A 135 11.94 2.93 20.01
N GLU A 136 11.76 1.93 19.14
CA GLU A 136 10.82 1.99 18.01
C GLU A 136 9.41 2.29 18.50
N LEU A 137 8.91 1.53 19.49
CA LEU A 137 7.59 1.75 20.07
C LEU A 137 7.47 3.14 20.71
N ALA A 138 8.48 3.60 21.45
CA ALA A 138 8.49 4.94 22.03
C ALA A 138 8.41 6.04 20.95
N ARG A 139 9.10 5.83 19.83
CA ARG A 139 9.04 6.72 18.67
C ARG A 139 7.66 6.71 18.02
N GLU A 140 7.07 5.55 17.82
CA GLU A 140 5.74 5.39 17.24
C GLU A 140 4.65 6.01 18.13
N ILE A 141 4.70 5.78 19.43
CA ILE A 141 3.85 6.44 20.43
C ILE A 141 3.95 7.96 20.31
N SER A 142 5.16 8.48 20.07
CA SER A 142 5.38 9.92 19.98
C SER A 142 4.69 10.55 18.76
N TYR A 143 4.27 9.77 17.76
CA TYR A 143 3.53 10.29 16.59
C TYR A 143 2.12 10.75 16.96
N PHE A 144 1.49 10.11 17.97
CA PHE A 144 0.13 10.44 18.38
C PHE A 144 0.10 11.60 19.39
N LYS A 145 -0.09 12.83 18.88
CA LYS A 145 -0.11 14.06 19.70
C LYS A 145 -1.36 14.93 19.41
N PRO A 146 -2.57 14.46 19.77
CA PRO A 146 -3.83 15.13 19.44
C PRO A 146 -4.02 16.53 20.05
N ARG A 147 -3.18 16.91 21.03
CA ARG A 147 -3.20 18.26 21.61
C ARG A 147 -2.42 19.30 20.80
N THR A 148 -1.74 18.91 19.72
CA THR A 148 -0.85 19.81 18.96
C THR A 148 -1.43 20.17 17.61
N TRP A 149 -1.22 21.42 17.17
CA TRP A 149 -1.60 21.84 15.82
C TRP A 149 -0.92 21.01 14.73
N ALA A 150 0.36 20.67 14.91
CA ALA A 150 1.10 19.87 13.93
C ALA A 150 0.43 18.53 13.64
N PHE A 151 -0.19 17.90 14.65
CA PHE A 151 -0.95 16.67 14.48
C PHE A 151 -2.20 16.88 13.63
N TRP A 152 -3.01 17.90 13.94
CA TRP A 152 -4.24 18.19 13.18
C TRP A 152 -3.94 18.64 11.75
N ARG A 153 -2.93 19.47 11.56
CA ARG A 153 -2.42 19.85 10.23
C ARG A 153 -2.08 18.60 9.41
N ASN A 154 -1.33 17.66 9.98
CA ASN A 154 -0.99 16.41 9.29
C ASN A 154 -2.23 15.56 9.00
N LEU A 155 -3.16 15.48 9.94
CA LEU A 155 -4.40 14.74 9.80
C LEU A 155 -5.29 15.29 8.68
N ILE A 156 -5.37 16.62 8.53
CA ILE A 156 -6.05 17.28 7.41
C ILE A 156 -5.36 16.93 6.08
N MET A 157 -4.02 16.94 6.02
CA MET A 157 -3.32 16.49 4.81
C MET A 157 -3.65 15.04 4.47
N TYR A 158 -3.69 14.15 5.48
CA TYR A 158 -4.05 12.75 5.27
C TYR A 158 -5.48 12.63 4.75
N PHE A 159 -6.44 13.35 5.33
CA PHE A 159 -7.81 13.40 4.82
C PHE A 159 -7.85 13.77 3.32
N CYS A 160 -7.20 14.88 2.94
CA CYS A 160 -7.20 15.36 1.56
C CYS A 160 -6.55 14.35 0.59
N VAL A 161 -5.37 13.82 0.94
CA VAL A 161 -4.64 12.89 0.06
C VAL A 161 -5.36 11.55 -0.03
N PHE A 162 -5.81 10.99 1.09
CA PHE A 162 -6.44 9.68 1.10
C PHE A 162 -7.88 9.67 0.57
N SER A 163 -8.52 10.84 0.45
CA SER A 163 -9.78 10.95 -0.30
C SER A 163 -9.61 10.60 -1.79
N VAL A 164 -8.42 10.82 -2.36
CA VAL A 164 -8.10 10.42 -3.75
C VAL A 164 -7.41 9.05 -3.77
N VAL A 165 -6.41 8.84 -2.91
CA VAL A 165 -5.63 7.58 -2.92
C VAL A 165 -6.48 6.37 -2.52
N GLY A 166 -7.44 6.52 -1.61
CA GLY A 166 -8.33 5.42 -1.25
C GLY A 166 -9.27 5.00 -2.39
N HIS A 167 -9.61 5.94 -3.28
CA HIS A 167 -10.34 5.62 -4.50
C HIS A 167 -9.51 4.75 -5.46
N TRP A 168 -8.21 5.02 -5.60
CA TRP A 168 -7.33 4.14 -6.38
C TRP A 168 -7.23 2.73 -5.79
N MET A 169 -7.26 2.63 -4.46
CA MET A 169 -7.30 1.33 -3.77
C MET A 169 -8.59 0.57 -4.10
N GLU A 170 -9.74 1.25 -4.10
CA GLU A 170 -11.00 0.62 -4.51
C GLU A 170 -11.00 0.25 -6.00
N ALA A 171 -10.49 1.10 -6.88
CA ALA A 171 -10.35 0.80 -8.30
C ALA A 171 -9.48 -0.46 -8.53
N ALA A 172 -8.39 -0.61 -7.76
CA ALA A 172 -7.58 -1.82 -7.79
C ALA A 172 -8.37 -3.05 -7.31
N TYR A 173 -9.14 -2.94 -6.23
CA TYR A 173 -9.99 -4.01 -5.72
C TYR A 173 -11.06 -4.43 -6.75
N CYS A 174 -11.78 -3.48 -7.35
CA CYS A 174 -12.76 -3.74 -8.41
C CYS A 174 -12.12 -4.35 -9.67
N THR A 175 -10.86 -4.01 -9.98
CA THR A 175 -10.11 -4.63 -11.07
C THR A 175 -9.83 -6.11 -10.81
N LEU A 176 -9.52 -6.48 -9.56
CA LEU A 176 -9.35 -7.89 -9.18
C LEU A 176 -10.65 -8.68 -9.35
N ILE A 177 -11.81 -8.06 -9.05
CA ILE A 177 -13.12 -8.66 -9.30
C ILE A 177 -13.37 -8.82 -10.81
N ARG A 178 -13.07 -7.79 -11.61
CA ARG A 178 -13.19 -7.84 -13.08
C ARG A 178 -12.40 -9.00 -13.71
N PHE A 179 -11.22 -9.30 -13.19
CA PHE A 179 -10.39 -10.42 -13.68
C PHE A 179 -10.77 -11.79 -13.10
N GLY A 180 -11.81 -11.87 -12.25
CA GLY A 180 -12.25 -13.13 -11.65
C GLY A 180 -11.33 -13.66 -10.55
N ILE A 181 -10.38 -12.86 -10.08
CA ILE A 181 -9.45 -13.23 -9.00
C ILE A 181 -10.18 -13.22 -7.65
N LEU A 182 -11.08 -12.26 -7.47
CA LEU A 182 -11.96 -12.15 -6.30
C LEU A 182 -13.42 -12.27 -6.73
N PRO A 183 -14.27 -12.98 -5.97
CA PRO A 183 -15.69 -13.00 -6.27
C PRO A 183 -16.33 -11.64 -5.96
N GLY A 184 -17.31 -11.26 -6.77
CA GLY A 184 -18.04 -10.00 -6.63
C GLY A 184 -18.70 -9.59 -7.93
N ILE A 185 -19.49 -8.52 -7.88
CA ILE A 185 -20.15 -7.93 -9.04
C ILE A 185 -19.31 -6.75 -9.51
N TYR A 186 -18.84 -6.80 -10.76
CA TYR A 186 -18.15 -5.69 -11.39
C TYR A 186 -19.16 -4.77 -12.09
N ASP A 187 -19.25 -3.51 -11.65
CA ASP A 187 -20.03 -2.48 -12.33
C ASP A 187 -19.09 -1.52 -13.12
N PRO A 188 -19.12 -1.54 -14.46
CA PRO A 188 -18.34 -0.62 -15.29
C PRO A 188 -18.85 0.82 -15.24
N ASN A 189 -20.11 1.05 -14.81
CA ASN A 189 -20.71 2.38 -14.73
C ASN A 189 -20.55 3.03 -13.35
N SER A 190 -19.89 2.34 -12.41
CA SER A 190 -19.65 2.87 -11.08
C SER A 190 -18.88 4.20 -11.15
N GLN A 191 -19.21 5.12 -10.23
CA GLN A 191 -18.56 6.43 -10.12
C GLN A 191 -17.03 6.33 -9.95
N ILE A 192 -16.53 5.19 -9.47
CA ILE A 192 -15.11 4.87 -9.35
C ILE A 192 -14.38 5.01 -10.70
N TRP A 193 -15.06 4.76 -11.82
CA TRP A 193 -14.45 4.82 -13.15
C TRP A 193 -14.60 6.19 -13.83
N SER A 194 -15.30 7.14 -13.20
CA SER A 194 -15.59 8.44 -13.82
C SER A 194 -14.34 9.29 -14.05
N ASP A 195 -13.44 9.37 -13.06
CA ASP A 195 -12.19 10.11 -13.15
C ASP A 195 -11.18 9.62 -12.10
N TRP A 196 -9.88 9.66 -12.44
CA TRP A 196 -8.78 9.28 -11.56
C TRP A 196 -8.56 10.24 -10.39
N PHE A 197 -8.97 11.50 -10.51
CA PHE A 197 -8.79 12.52 -9.48
C PHE A 197 -10.06 12.86 -8.70
N TYR A 198 -11.15 12.11 -8.92
CA TYR A 198 -12.38 12.32 -8.17
C TYR A 198 -12.13 12.11 -6.66
N PRO A 199 -12.31 13.13 -5.81
CA PRO A 199 -12.00 13.02 -4.39
C PRO A 199 -13.18 12.39 -3.65
N PHE A 200 -13.09 11.12 -3.25
CA PHE A 200 -14.10 10.44 -2.44
C PHE A 200 -13.84 10.65 -0.93
N PRO A 201 -14.60 11.53 -0.23
CA PRO A 201 -14.26 11.92 1.15
C PRO A 201 -14.33 10.77 2.14
N VAL A 202 -15.12 9.73 1.84
CA VAL A 202 -15.26 8.53 2.67
C VAL A 202 -13.92 7.86 2.95
N TYR A 203 -13.00 7.83 1.97
CA TYR A 203 -11.66 7.28 2.18
C TYR A 203 -10.77 8.18 3.01
N GLY A 204 -10.90 9.50 2.86
CA GLY A 204 -10.25 10.47 3.74
C GLY A 204 -10.68 10.30 5.19
N VAL A 205 -11.99 10.15 5.43
CA VAL A 205 -12.55 9.84 6.76
C VAL A 205 -12.01 8.51 7.28
N GLY A 206 -11.96 7.47 6.44
CA GLY A 206 -11.39 6.16 6.80
C GLY A 206 -9.93 6.25 7.24
N ALA A 207 -9.10 7.00 6.51
CA ALA A 207 -7.71 7.24 6.88
C ALA A 207 -7.58 7.99 8.22
N VAL A 208 -8.42 9.01 8.45
CA VAL A 208 -8.47 9.74 9.73
C VAL A 208 -8.91 8.82 10.87
N ALA A 209 -9.92 7.98 10.66
CA ALA A 209 -10.38 7.00 11.63
C ALA A 209 -9.28 5.99 12.00
N CYS A 210 -8.48 5.54 11.03
CA CYS A 210 -7.32 4.67 11.29
C CYS A 210 -6.30 5.32 12.24
N VAL A 211 -6.11 6.63 12.14
CA VAL A 211 -5.19 7.38 13.01
C VAL A 211 -5.81 7.64 14.39
N LEU A 212 -7.07 8.09 14.44
CA LEU A 212 -7.71 8.50 15.69
C LEU A 212 -8.18 7.32 16.54
N LEU A 213 -8.64 6.23 15.93
CA LEU A 213 -9.21 5.07 16.61
C LEU A 213 -8.20 3.93 16.70
N PHE A 214 -7.64 3.49 15.58
CA PHE A 214 -6.86 2.25 15.54
C PHE A 214 -5.43 2.43 16.01
N TYR A 215 -4.79 3.57 15.71
CA TYR A 215 -3.42 3.84 16.16
C TYR A 215 -3.24 3.85 17.69
N PRO A 216 -4.10 4.49 18.50
CA PRO A 216 -3.98 4.39 19.96
C PRO A 216 -4.27 2.97 20.48
N ILE A 217 -5.19 2.22 19.86
CA ILE A 217 -5.45 0.81 20.19
C ILE A 217 -4.20 -0.03 19.94
N LYS A 218 -3.61 0.07 18.73
CA LYS A 218 -2.34 -0.57 18.38
C LYS A 218 -1.27 -0.27 19.42
N ASN A 219 -1.03 1.01 19.74
CA ASN A 219 0.00 1.40 20.70
C ASN A 219 -0.25 0.82 22.09
N SER A 220 -1.50 0.72 22.52
CA SER A 220 -1.88 0.08 23.78
C SER A 220 -1.60 -1.42 23.78
N LEU A 221 -1.92 -2.11 22.68
CA LEU A 221 -1.66 -3.54 22.51
C LEU A 221 -0.15 -3.84 22.51
N GLU A 222 0.65 -3.07 21.77
CA GLU A 222 2.12 -3.25 21.73
C GLU A 222 2.80 -2.94 23.06
N ARG A 223 2.26 -2.02 23.88
CA ARG A 223 2.78 -1.77 25.23
C ARG A 223 2.48 -2.93 26.19
N ARG A 224 1.29 -3.53 26.09
CA ARG A 224 0.84 -4.59 27.01
C ARG A 224 1.42 -5.95 26.67
N ILE A 225 1.61 -6.23 25.39
CA ILE A 225 1.99 -7.55 24.89
C ILE A 225 3.43 -7.48 24.38
N GLY A 226 4.34 -8.22 25.02
CA GLY A 226 5.76 -8.24 24.67
C GLY A 226 6.11 -8.80 23.27
N SER A 227 5.13 -9.26 22.49
CA SER A 227 5.26 -9.77 21.12
C SER A 227 4.79 -8.73 20.08
N ARG A 228 5.24 -8.81 18.82
CA ARG A 228 4.78 -7.91 17.72
C ARG A 228 3.69 -8.57 16.86
N VAL A 229 3.75 -9.89 16.72
CA VAL A 229 2.79 -10.67 15.92
C VAL A 229 1.42 -10.71 16.60
N VAL A 230 1.38 -10.94 17.92
CA VAL A 230 0.11 -11.05 18.65
C VAL A 230 -0.69 -9.72 18.62
N PRO A 231 -0.09 -8.56 18.92
CA PRO A 231 -0.76 -7.26 18.74
C PRO A 231 -1.21 -6.98 17.32
N LEU A 232 -0.43 -7.41 16.31
CA LEU A 232 -0.80 -7.24 14.90
C LEU A 232 -2.08 -8.02 14.57
N LEU A 233 -2.15 -9.29 14.96
CA LEU A 233 -3.33 -10.14 14.74
C LEU A 233 -4.55 -9.61 15.48
N ILE A 234 -4.40 -9.21 16.75
CA ILE A 234 -5.48 -8.61 17.53
C ILE A 234 -5.93 -7.28 16.90
N SER A 235 -4.99 -6.44 16.49
CA SER A 235 -5.29 -5.18 15.80
C SER A 235 -6.04 -5.44 14.49
N PHE A 236 -5.65 -6.45 13.71
CA PHE A 236 -6.35 -6.81 12.48
C PHE A 236 -7.81 -7.19 12.74
N VAL A 237 -8.06 -8.05 13.73
CA VAL A 237 -9.43 -8.46 14.09
C VAL A 237 -10.27 -7.27 14.56
N ILE A 238 -9.71 -6.41 15.42
CA ILE A 238 -10.41 -5.19 15.88
C ILE A 238 -10.69 -4.24 14.72
N ASN A 239 -9.70 -4.00 13.86
CA ASN A 239 -9.84 -3.11 12.72
C ASN A 239 -10.91 -3.63 11.75
N ALA A 240 -10.85 -4.91 11.37
CA ALA A 240 -11.84 -5.57 10.51
C ALA A 240 -13.26 -5.45 11.09
N PHE A 241 -13.41 -5.72 12.39
CA PHE A 241 -14.70 -5.61 13.07
C PHE A 241 -15.23 -4.18 13.05
N VAL A 242 -14.42 -3.18 13.41
CA VAL A 242 -14.87 -1.77 13.42
C VAL A 242 -15.17 -1.26 12.01
N CYS A 243 -14.36 -1.61 11.01
CA CYS A 243 -14.63 -1.27 9.61
C CYS A 243 -15.96 -1.89 9.15
N THR A 244 -16.23 -3.15 9.50
CA THR A 244 -17.50 -3.82 9.20
C THR A 244 -18.69 -3.10 9.85
N LEU A 245 -18.55 -2.64 11.09
CA LEU A 245 -19.62 -1.87 11.75
C LEU A 245 -19.87 -0.52 11.06
N ILE A 246 -18.82 0.16 10.61
CA ILE A 246 -18.93 1.42 9.88
C ILE A 246 -19.59 1.18 8.51
N GLU A 247 -19.16 0.15 7.78
CA GLU A 247 -19.74 -0.25 6.50
C GLU A 247 -21.22 -0.60 6.66
N LEU A 248 -21.58 -1.36 7.69
CA LEU A 248 -22.98 -1.68 8.00
C LEU A 248 -23.79 -0.43 8.30
N ALA A 249 -23.28 0.48 9.14
CA ALA A 249 -23.97 1.72 9.48
C ALA A 249 -24.17 2.61 8.24
N MET A 250 -23.16 2.73 7.38
CA MET A 250 -23.24 3.44 6.11
C MET A 250 -24.23 2.76 5.15
N GLY A 251 -24.21 1.44 5.08
CA GLY A 251 -25.12 0.66 4.25
C GLY A 251 -26.58 0.88 4.63
N LEU A 252 -26.88 0.84 5.94
CA LEU A 252 -28.22 1.11 6.46
C LEU A 252 -28.65 2.57 6.31
N ALA A 253 -27.71 3.51 6.25
CA ALA A 253 -28.01 4.94 6.12
C ALA A 253 -28.15 5.40 4.66
N LEU A 254 -27.36 4.84 3.73
CA LEU A 254 -27.15 5.38 2.38
C LEU A 254 -27.31 4.36 1.25
N ASN A 255 -27.40 3.06 1.53
CA ASN A 255 -27.40 1.99 0.52
C ASN A 255 -28.57 1.00 0.71
N MET A 256 -29.71 1.47 1.22
CA MET A 256 -30.88 0.59 1.49
C MET A 256 -31.53 0.03 0.21
N ASP A 257 -31.31 0.67 -0.94
CA ASP A 257 -31.73 0.23 -2.27
C ASP A 257 -30.68 -0.62 -2.99
N TYR A 258 -29.51 -0.86 -2.36
CA TYR A 258 -28.36 -1.57 -2.93
C TYR A 258 -27.78 -0.93 -4.20
N ALA A 259 -28.00 0.38 -4.40
CA ALA A 259 -27.53 1.08 -5.59
C ALA A 259 -26.01 1.36 -5.57
N LEU A 260 -25.41 1.48 -4.38
CA LEU A 260 -23.96 1.71 -4.24
C LEU A 260 -23.17 0.42 -4.25
N TRP A 261 -23.67 -0.62 -3.56
CA TRP A 261 -23.11 -1.97 -3.58
C TRP A 261 -24.15 -3.02 -3.17
N ASP A 262 -23.95 -4.27 -3.60
CA ASP A 262 -24.85 -5.39 -3.29
C ASP A 262 -24.04 -6.64 -2.91
N TYR A 263 -24.15 -7.09 -1.66
CA TYR A 263 -23.47 -8.29 -1.16
C TYR A 263 -24.42 -9.43 -0.81
N ARG A 264 -25.67 -9.43 -1.28
CA ARG A 264 -26.66 -10.46 -0.92
C ARG A 264 -26.23 -11.87 -1.29
N ASP A 265 -25.48 -12.02 -2.38
CA ASP A 265 -24.97 -13.30 -2.86
C ASP A 265 -23.56 -13.65 -2.35
N MET A 266 -22.99 -12.83 -1.46
CA MET A 266 -21.62 -13.01 -0.95
C MET A 266 -21.58 -13.87 0.31
N PHE A 267 -20.46 -14.56 0.51
CA PHE A 267 -20.24 -15.43 1.67
C PHE A 267 -20.25 -14.65 3.00
N CYS A 268 -20.95 -15.19 4.01
CA CYS A 268 -21.14 -14.56 5.32
C CYS A 268 -21.65 -13.12 5.22
N ASN A 269 -22.60 -12.87 4.33
CA ASN A 269 -23.23 -11.55 4.25
C ASN A 269 -24.17 -11.30 5.42
N PHE A 270 -24.33 -10.03 5.78
CA PHE A 270 -25.32 -9.57 6.74
C PHE A 270 -26.12 -8.41 6.16
N MET A 271 -27.44 -8.59 6.05
CA MET A 271 -28.39 -7.65 5.43
C MET A 271 -28.03 -7.22 4.00
N GLY A 272 -27.20 -8.00 3.29
CA GLY A 272 -26.66 -7.61 1.99
C GLY A 272 -25.73 -6.39 2.00
N GLN A 273 -25.45 -5.81 3.18
CA GLN A 273 -24.67 -4.57 3.33
C GLN A 273 -23.21 -4.80 3.65
N VAL A 274 -22.89 -5.91 4.33
CA VAL A 274 -21.50 -6.31 4.65
C VAL A 274 -21.30 -7.78 4.34
N CYS A 275 -20.06 -8.19 4.06
CA CYS A 275 -19.68 -9.59 3.85
C CYS A 275 -18.27 -9.88 4.38
N LEU A 276 -17.92 -11.16 4.54
CA LEU A 276 -16.62 -11.53 5.11
C LEU A 276 -15.43 -11.10 4.25
N GLN A 277 -15.56 -11.21 2.92
CA GLN A 277 -14.50 -10.80 2.01
C GLN A 277 -14.11 -9.33 2.19
N ASN A 278 -15.10 -8.44 2.24
CA ASN A 278 -14.88 -7.02 2.43
C ASN A 278 -14.42 -6.70 3.86
N ALA A 279 -14.97 -7.37 4.87
CA ALA A 279 -14.51 -7.24 6.25
C ALA A 279 -13.00 -7.54 6.36
N VAL A 280 -12.53 -8.60 5.68
CA VAL A 280 -11.11 -8.95 5.58
C VAL A 280 -10.33 -7.91 4.79
N ALA A 281 -10.82 -7.48 3.62
CA ALA A 281 -10.16 -6.48 2.78
C ALA A 281 -9.96 -5.15 3.52
N PHE A 282 -11.01 -4.60 4.14
CA PHE A 282 -10.93 -3.40 4.96
C PHE A 282 -10.05 -3.61 6.20
N GLY A 283 -10.11 -4.78 6.82
CA GLY A 283 -9.21 -5.15 7.92
C GLY A 283 -7.73 -5.09 7.52
N ILE A 284 -7.38 -5.61 6.33
CA ILE A 284 -6.02 -5.58 5.79
C ILE A 284 -5.60 -4.13 5.54
N VAL A 285 -6.43 -3.36 4.84
CA VAL A 285 -6.11 -1.96 4.48
C VAL A 285 -5.99 -1.08 5.74
N ALA A 286 -6.91 -1.19 6.69
CA ALA A 286 -6.84 -0.45 7.94
C ALA A 286 -5.60 -0.84 8.77
N THR A 287 -5.26 -2.13 8.82
CA THR A 287 -4.06 -2.60 9.50
C THR A 287 -2.79 -2.09 8.82
N LEU A 288 -2.71 -2.16 7.50
CA LEU A 288 -1.60 -1.61 6.72
C LEU A 288 -1.46 -0.10 6.96
N MET A 289 -2.59 0.63 6.95
CA MET A 289 -2.62 2.06 7.19
C MET A 289 -2.08 2.41 8.59
N THR A 290 -2.55 1.72 9.63
CA THR A 290 -2.18 1.97 11.02
C THR A 290 -0.76 1.51 11.37
N TRP A 291 -0.31 0.38 10.82
CA TRP A 291 0.96 -0.25 11.20
C TRP A 291 2.14 0.19 10.34
N VAL A 292 1.90 0.55 9.08
CA VAL A 292 2.98 0.82 8.11
C VAL A 292 2.87 2.24 7.58
N VAL A 293 1.73 2.59 6.97
CA VAL A 293 1.61 3.84 6.20
C VAL A 293 1.68 5.06 7.12
N TYR A 294 0.87 5.12 8.18
CA TYR A 294 0.86 6.27 9.09
C TYR A 294 2.22 6.49 9.79
N PRO A 295 2.87 5.47 10.40
CA PRO A 295 4.22 5.62 10.95
C PRO A 295 5.25 6.07 9.91
N ALA A 296 5.18 5.55 8.67
CA ALA A 296 6.09 5.93 7.60
C ALA A 296 5.89 7.40 7.16
N LEU A 297 4.65 7.85 7.03
CA LEU A 297 4.31 9.24 6.71
C LEU A 297 4.79 10.19 7.81
N GLU A 298 4.51 9.89 9.08
CA GLU A 298 4.97 10.71 10.20
C GLU A 298 6.50 10.73 10.33
N ALA A 299 7.16 9.59 10.11
CA ALA A 299 8.62 9.53 10.03
C ALA A 299 9.18 10.34 8.86
N GLY A 300 8.47 10.39 7.73
CA GLY A 300 8.79 11.22 6.57
C GLY A 300 8.65 12.71 6.84
N LEU A 301 7.50 13.14 7.36
CA LEU A 301 7.21 14.54 7.67
C LEU A 301 8.17 15.11 8.72
N ARG A 302 8.61 14.32 9.69
CA ARG A 302 9.61 14.76 10.68
C ARG A 302 11.02 14.99 10.12
N LYS A 303 11.32 14.49 8.93
CA LYS A 303 12.61 14.75 8.26
C LYS A 303 12.62 16.12 7.56
N LEU A 304 11.44 16.71 7.34
CA LEU A 304 11.29 17.99 6.68
C LEU A 304 11.35 19.14 7.69
N PRO A 305 11.90 20.31 7.30
CA PRO A 305 11.80 21.51 8.11
C PRO A 305 10.32 21.91 8.27
N LYS A 306 10.00 22.59 9.39
CA LYS A 306 8.62 22.99 9.71
C LYS A 306 7.95 23.75 8.57
N ASP A 307 8.69 24.67 7.95
CA ASP A 307 8.19 25.48 6.84
C ASP A 307 7.88 24.62 5.62
N GLY A 308 8.72 23.63 5.31
CA GLY A 308 8.45 22.69 4.22
C GLY A 308 7.16 21.89 4.41
N VAL A 309 6.88 21.46 5.65
CA VAL A 309 5.61 20.77 5.95
C VAL A 309 4.41 21.72 5.89
N ASN A 310 4.57 22.98 6.31
CA ASN A 310 3.51 23.99 6.20
C ASN A 310 3.22 24.36 4.74
N THR A 311 4.25 24.48 3.89
CA THR A 311 4.08 24.69 2.45
C THR A 311 3.37 23.50 1.79
N ALA A 312 3.77 22.26 2.15
CA ALA A 312 3.08 21.06 1.68
C ALA A 312 1.61 21.04 2.12
N PHE A 313 1.32 21.42 3.37
CA PHE A 313 -0.05 21.54 3.87
C PHE A 313 -0.88 22.52 3.05
N VAL A 314 -0.37 23.72 2.77
CA VAL A 314 -1.08 24.70 1.94
C VAL A 314 -1.33 24.14 0.54
N GLY A 315 -0.32 23.55 -0.10
CA GLY A 315 -0.45 22.96 -1.44
C GLY A 315 -1.48 21.83 -1.49
N VAL A 316 -1.49 20.93 -0.51
CA VAL A 316 -2.46 19.83 -0.41
C VAL A 316 -3.88 20.37 -0.19
N CYS A 317 -4.06 21.34 0.69
CA CYS A 317 -5.38 21.93 0.95
C CYS A 317 -5.93 22.68 -0.27
N VAL A 318 -5.10 23.48 -0.95
CA VAL A 318 -5.50 24.19 -2.18
C VAL A 318 -5.81 23.19 -3.29
N GLY A 319 -4.96 22.18 -3.50
CA GLY A 319 -5.19 21.12 -4.48
C GLY A 319 -6.51 20.39 -4.22
N PHE A 320 -6.76 19.98 -2.98
CA PHE A 320 -8.01 19.33 -2.61
C PHE A 320 -9.23 20.26 -2.78
N ALA A 321 -9.11 21.54 -2.43
CA ALA A 321 -10.16 22.51 -2.67
C ALA A 321 -10.48 22.62 -4.16
N ILE A 322 -9.47 22.72 -5.04
CA ILE A 322 -9.67 22.72 -6.49
C ILE A 322 -10.47 21.48 -6.93
N LEU A 323 -10.09 20.29 -6.47
CA LEU A 323 -10.84 19.06 -6.79
C LEU A 323 -12.29 19.14 -6.30
N VAL A 324 -12.52 19.60 -5.05
CA VAL A 324 -13.88 19.76 -4.53
C VAL A 324 -14.70 20.74 -5.38
N PHE A 325 -14.12 21.87 -5.79
CA PHE A 325 -14.81 22.83 -6.65
C PHE A 325 -15.12 22.26 -8.04
N LEU A 326 -14.19 21.50 -8.63
CA LEU A 326 -14.36 20.87 -9.94
C LEU A 326 -15.43 19.77 -9.95
N TYR A 327 -15.48 18.93 -8.92
CA TYR A 327 -16.37 17.76 -8.93
C TYR A 327 -17.69 17.96 -8.19
N TYR A 328 -17.72 18.77 -7.12
CA TYR A 328 -18.93 18.94 -6.29
C TYR A 328 -19.66 20.26 -6.48
N VAL A 329 -18.97 21.34 -6.85
CA VAL A 329 -19.54 22.70 -6.84
C VAL A 329 -20.02 23.14 -8.22
N ASN A 330 -19.81 22.33 -9.28
CA ASN A 330 -20.18 22.60 -10.68
C ASN A 330 -21.31 23.63 -10.84
N VAL A 331 -20.94 24.89 -11.07
CA VAL A 331 -21.88 25.99 -11.23
C VAL A 331 -22.31 25.98 -12.69
N VAL A 332 -23.56 25.61 -12.94
CA VAL A 332 -24.18 25.79 -14.26
C VAL A 332 -24.31 27.30 -14.48
N LEU A 333 -23.47 27.86 -15.36
CA LEU A 333 -23.58 29.26 -15.76
C LEU A 333 -24.83 29.42 -16.64
N PRO A 334 -25.83 30.22 -16.24
CA PRO A 334 -26.99 30.48 -17.07
C PRO A 334 -26.51 31.10 -18.41
N GLY A 335 -26.87 30.48 -19.52
CA GLY A 335 -26.49 30.93 -20.87
C GLY A 335 -25.20 30.34 -21.43
N VAL A 336 -24.52 29.41 -20.76
CA VAL A 336 -23.37 28.69 -21.34
C VAL A 336 -23.71 27.21 -21.53
N SER A 337 -23.96 26.79 -22.77
CA SER A 337 -24.12 25.38 -23.15
C SER A 337 -22.83 24.88 -23.80
N ILE A 338 -22.23 23.86 -23.20
CA ILE A 338 -21.09 23.15 -23.79
C ILE A 338 -21.65 21.88 -24.43
N THR A 339 -21.62 21.81 -25.76
CA THR A 339 -21.94 20.59 -26.50
C THR A 339 -20.63 19.95 -26.99
N SER A 340 -20.40 18.70 -26.59
CA SER A 340 -19.25 17.92 -27.00
C SER A 340 -19.69 16.79 -27.94
N ASN A 341 -19.25 16.87 -29.20
CA ASN A 341 -19.38 15.77 -30.18
C ASN A 341 -17.99 15.17 -30.47
N GLU A 342 -17.94 14.04 -31.17
CA GLU A 342 -16.69 13.31 -31.50
C GLU A 342 -15.64 14.16 -32.26
N ALA A 343 -16.03 15.31 -32.83
CA ALA A 343 -15.15 16.24 -33.54
C ALA A 343 -14.62 17.42 -32.70
N GLY A 344 -14.99 17.52 -31.41
CA GLY A 344 -14.54 18.58 -30.49
C GLY A 344 -15.69 19.24 -29.71
N SER A 345 -15.33 19.98 -28.66
CA SER A 345 -16.25 20.69 -27.76
C SER A 345 -16.50 22.14 -28.23
N VAL A 346 -17.76 22.48 -28.50
CA VAL A 346 -18.21 23.83 -28.85
C VAL A 346 -18.84 24.46 -27.60
N VAL A 347 -18.39 25.67 -27.26
CA VAL A 347 -18.95 26.48 -26.18
C VAL A 347 -19.88 27.52 -26.80
N GLU A 348 -21.19 27.35 -26.62
CA GLU A 348 -22.18 28.38 -26.97
C GLU A 348 -22.43 29.26 -25.75
N ILE A 349 -22.32 30.58 -25.93
CA ILE A 349 -22.61 31.59 -24.91
C ILE A 349 -23.78 32.42 -25.43
N ASP A 350 -24.96 32.22 -24.84
CA ASP A 350 -26.17 33.00 -25.12
C ASP A 350 -26.12 34.31 -24.31
N PHE A 351 -25.68 35.39 -24.97
CA PHE A 351 -25.81 36.73 -24.43
C PHE A 351 -27.27 37.16 -24.59
N GLY A 352 -28.10 36.83 -23.58
CA GLY A 352 -29.51 37.17 -23.55
C GLY A 352 -29.76 38.59 -24.06
N LYS A 353 -30.53 38.72 -25.14
CA LYS A 353 -30.94 40.02 -25.67
C LYS A 353 -31.74 40.75 -24.60
N GLU A 354 -31.19 41.83 -24.07
CA GLU A 354 -31.96 42.84 -23.34
C GLU A 354 -33.15 43.26 -24.22
N GLY A 355 -34.34 42.80 -23.82
CA GLY A 355 -35.59 43.23 -24.41
C GLY A 355 -35.78 44.71 -24.14
N LYS A 356 -35.78 45.50 -25.21
CA LYS A 356 -36.26 46.88 -25.20
C LYS A 356 -37.69 46.93 -24.66
N VAL A 357 -37.88 47.89 -23.75
CA VAL A 357 -39.09 48.65 -23.40
C VAL A 357 -40.28 48.45 -24.37
N GLN A 358 -41.41 48.01 -23.81
CA GLN A 358 -42.73 48.63 -24.04
C GLN A 358 -43.50 48.67 -22.72
#